data_AF-A0A327SQS2-F1
#
_entry.id   AF-A0A327SQS2-F1
#
_cell.length_a   1.000
_cell.length_b   1.000
_cell.length_c   1.000
_cell.angle_alpha   90.00
_cell.angle_beta   90.00
_cell.angle_gamma   90.00
#
_symmetry.space_group_name_H-M   'P 1'
#
loop_
_entity.id
_entity.type
_entity.pdbx_description
1 polymer ?
#
loop_
_entity_poly.entity_id
_entity_poly.type
_entity_poly.pdbx_seq_one_letter_code
_entity_poly.pdbx_strand_id
1 'polypeptide(L)' 'MRAPRIQCPDCDRPVALMPTRRTGYGVIHDHKRDRRSFSLCTGSMRQLPLSEATRWQDALPGLPVPDEPPTLF' A
#
# COMPACT_ATOMS: atom_id res chain seq x y z
N MET A 1 5.98 -7.61 -10.86
CA MET A 1 5.78 -6.33 -10.14
C MET A 1 5.37 -6.63 -8.70
N ARG A 2 6.05 -6.06 -7.70
CA ARG A 2 5.65 -6.15 -6.30
C ARG A 2 4.55 -5.13 -6.04
N ALA A 3 3.47 -5.52 -5.39
CA ALA A 3 2.43 -4.55 -5.04
C ALA A 3 2.99 -3.52 -4.04
N PRO A 4 2.65 -2.23 -4.21
CA PRO A 4 3.05 -1.19 -3.28
C PRO A 4 2.51 -1.50 -1.88
N ARG A 5 3.22 -1.03 -0.85
CA ARG A 5 2.83 -1.21 0.55
C ARG A 5 2.50 0.13 1.19
N ILE A 6 1.62 0.10 2.17
CA ILE A 6 1.22 1.27 2.96
C ILE A 6 1.01 0.85 4.41
N GLN A 7 1.01 1.81 5.34
CA GLN A 7 0.49 1.59 6.69
C GLN A 7 -1.04 1.56 6.65
N CYS A 8 -1.62 0.51 7.23
CA CYS A 8 -3.06 0.45 7.41
C CYS A 8 -3.49 1.59 8.35
N PRO A 9 -4.41 2.49 7.96
CA PRO A 9 -4.79 3.66 8.76
C PRO A 9 -5.50 3.30 10.07
N ASP A 10 -5.90 2.04 10.24
CA ASP A 10 -6.70 1.59 11.37
C ASP A 10 -5.89 0.78 12.39
N CYS A 11 -4.75 0.19 12.00
CA CYS A 11 -3.92 -0.62 12.91
C CYS A 11 -2.41 -0.48 12.70
N ASP A 12 -1.97 0.46 11.85
CA ASP A 12 -0.58 0.84 11.55
C ASP A 12 0.33 -0.27 11.03
N ARG A 13 -0.23 -1.46 10.73
CA ARG A 13 0.54 -2.57 10.17
C ARG A 13 0.82 -2.33 8.68
N PRO A 14 2.01 -2.73 8.18
CA PRO A 14 2.32 -2.64 6.76
C PRO A 14 1.50 -3.67 5.98
N VAL A 15 0.66 -3.17 5.07
CA VAL A 15 -0.23 -3.97 4.24
C VAL A 15 0.03 -3.70 2.77
N ALA A 16 -0.29 -4.68 1.93
CA ALA A 16 -0.20 -4.50 0.48
C ALA A 16 -1.40 -3.70 -0.02
N LEU A 17 -1.14 -2.72 -0.88
CA LEU A 17 -2.13 -1.90 -1.54
C LEU A 17 -2.28 -2.41 -2.98
N MET A 18 -3.39 -3.06 -3.28
CA MET A 18 -3.64 -3.63 -4.61
C MET A 18 -4.08 -2.52 -5.57
N PRO A 19 -3.42 -2.35 -6.72
CA PRO A 19 -3.87 -1.38 -7.71
C PRO A 19 -5.26 -1.74 -8.23
N THR A 20 -6.11 -0.74 -8.41
CA THR A 20 -7.46 -0.90 -8.97
C THR A 20 -7.51 -0.42 -10.41
N ARG A 21 -8.66 -0.62 -11.10
CA ARG A 21 -8.89 -0.03 -12.43
C ARG A 21 -8.94 1.51 -12.40
N ARG A 22 -9.13 2.11 -11.22
CA ARG A 22 -9.17 3.56 -11.05
C ARG A 22 -7.75 4.11 -10.92
N THR A 23 -7.33 4.90 -11.89
CA THR A 23 -6.01 5.53 -11.92
C THR A 23 -5.72 6.28 -10.63
N GLY A 24 -4.54 6.03 -10.05
CA GLY A 24 -4.07 6.71 -8.84
C GLY A 24 -4.61 6.16 -7.52
N TYR A 25 -5.44 5.10 -7.54
CA TYR A 25 -6.00 4.49 -6.32
C TYR A 25 -5.70 2.99 -6.24
N GLY A 26 -5.48 2.54 -5.01
CA GLY A 26 -5.41 1.13 -4.66
C GLY A 26 -6.35 0.77 -3.52
N VAL A 27 -6.47 -0.52 -3.22
CA VAL A 27 -7.32 -1.06 -2.15
C VAL A 27 -6.52 -1.93 -1.20
N ILE A 28 -6.75 -1.78 0.11
CA ILE A 28 -6.22 -2.70 1.13
C ILE A 28 -7.00 -4.02 1.00
N HIS A 29 -6.47 -5.02 0.31
CA HIS A 29 -7.20 -6.26 0.05
C HIS A 29 -7.01 -7.29 1.17
N ASP A 30 -8.12 -7.89 1.64
CA ASP A 30 -8.15 -8.98 2.64
C ASP A 30 -7.23 -8.79 3.86
N HIS A 31 -7.16 -7.57 4.38
CA HIS A 31 -6.30 -7.30 5.52
C HIS A 31 -6.92 -7.86 6.81
N LYS A 32 -6.33 -8.94 7.31
CA LYS A 32 -6.71 -9.55 8.58
C LYS A 32 -6.16 -8.77 9.78
N ARG A 33 -6.95 -8.70 10.86
CA ARG A 33 -6.52 -8.05 12.11
C ARG A 33 -5.27 -8.70 12.67
N ASP A 34 -5.20 -10.03 12.67
CA ASP A 34 -4.02 -10.82 13.06
C ASP A 34 -3.85 -12.02 12.12
N ARG A 35 -2.64 -12.58 12.07
CA ARG A 35 -2.30 -13.69 11.14
C ARG A 35 -3.21 -14.92 11.30
N ARG A 36 -3.70 -15.17 12.53
CA ARG A 36 -4.60 -16.29 12.87
C ARG A 36 -6.07 -15.89 12.99
N SER A 37 -6.38 -14.59 12.86
CA SER A 37 -7.76 -14.13 12.96
C SER A 37 -8.53 -14.45 11.68
N PHE A 38 -9.80 -14.81 11.83
CA PHE A 38 -10.75 -14.86 10.72
C PHE A 38 -11.48 -13.52 10.51
N SER A 39 -11.25 -12.53 11.38
CA SER A 39 -11.79 -11.19 11.22
C SER A 39 -10.86 -10.29 10.40
N LEU A 40 -11.47 -9.58 9.45
CA LEU A 40 -10.82 -8.50 8.73
C LEU A 40 -10.64 -7.29 9.65
N CYS A 41 -9.56 -6.55 9.44
CA CYS A 41 -9.39 -5.21 9.98
C CYS A 41 -10.46 -4.29 9.38
N THR A 42 -10.90 -3.29 10.13
CA THR A 42 -11.83 -2.24 9.66
C THR A 42 -11.27 -1.48 8.45
N GLY A 43 -9.95 -1.40 8.33
CA GLY A 43 -9.27 -0.79 7.19
C GLY A 43 -9.23 -1.67 5.95
N SER A 44 -9.68 -2.92 6.03
CA SER A 44 -9.77 -3.81 4.87
C SER A 44 -10.79 -3.28 3.86
N MET A 45 -10.52 -3.52 2.58
CA MET A 45 -11.25 -3.02 1.42
C MET A 45 -11.31 -1.48 1.29
N ARG A 46 -10.58 -0.75 2.13
CA ARG A 46 -10.48 0.71 2.03
C ARG A 46 -9.68 1.11 0.80
N GLN A 47 -10.24 2.03 0.03
CA GLN A 47 -9.54 2.65 -1.10
C GLN A 47 -8.64 3.77 -0.58
N LEU A 48 -7.39 3.77 -1.01
CA LEU A 48 -6.39 4.77 -0.65
C LEU A 48 -5.64 5.27 -1.90
N PRO A 49 -5.16 6.53 -1.90
CA PRO A 49 -4.32 7.05 -2.96
C PRO A 49 -3.00 6.26 -3.06
N LEU A 50 -2.58 5.91 -4.29
CA LEU A 50 -1.29 5.26 -4.52
C LEU A 50 -0.11 6.15 -4.12
N SER A 51 -0.28 7.48 -4.17
CA SER A 51 0.74 8.45 -3.76
C SER A 51 1.15 8.30 -2.28
N GLU A 52 0.24 7.90 -1.41
CA GLU A 52 0.56 7.62 0.00
C GLU A 52 1.45 6.39 0.13
N ALA A 53 1.19 5.35 -0.67
CA ALA A 53 2.02 4.15 -0.69
C ALA A 53 3.41 4.41 -1.28
N THR A 54 3.52 5.30 -2.28
CA THR A 54 4.81 5.75 -2.82
C THR A 54 5.61 6.49 -1.75
N ARG A 55 5.01 7.51 -1.10
CA ARG A 55 5.69 8.27 -0.02
C ARG A 55 6.17 7.38 1.12
N TRP A 56 5.33 6.42 1.53
CA TRP A 56 5.71 5.48 2.58
C TRP A 56 6.88 4.59 2.17
N GLN A 57 6.90 4.13 0.91
CA GLN A 57 8.02 3.36 0.39
C GLN A 57 9.30 4.19 0.31
N ASP A 58 9.23 5.43 -0.18
CA ASP A 58 10.39 6.33 -0.26
C ASP A 58 11.01 6.62 1.12
N ALA A 59 10.19 6.60 2.17
CA ALA A 59 10.64 6.81 3.55
C ALA A 59 11.31 5.57 4.19
N LEU A 60 11.27 4.39 3.56
CA LEU A 60 11.91 3.18 4.11
C LEU A 60 13.42 3.22 3.87
N PRO A 61 14.26 3.11 4.93
CA PRO A 61 15.70 3.13 4.77
C PRO A 61 16.19 1.89 4.00
N GLY A 62 17.05 2.09 3.01
CA GLY A 62 17.73 1.01 2.27
C GLY A 62 16.94 0.42 1.09
N LEU A 63 15.82 1.02 0.68
CA LEU A 63 15.29 0.75 -0.65
C LEU A 63 16.15 1.46 -1.70
N PRO A 64 16.47 0.81 -2.84
CA PRO A 64 17.14 1.49 -3.93
C PRO A 64 16.26 2.67 -4.35
N VAL A 65 16.78 3.89 -4.19
CA VAL A 65 16.19 5.08 -4.81
C VAL A 65 16.13 4.77 -6.30
N PRO A 66 14.99 4.93 -6.98
CA PRO A 66 14.96 4.81 -8.42
C PRO A 66 15.92 5.85 -8.98
N ASP A 67 17.04 5.38 -9.58
CA ASP A 67 18.06 6.24 -10.21
C ASP A 67 17.52 7.01 -11.43
N GLU A 68 16.28 6.75 -11.85
CA GLU A 68 15.65 7.40 -12.99
C GLU A 68 14.41 8.21 -12.56
N PRO A 69 14.32 9.48 -13.00
CA PRO A 69 13.10 10.26 -12.81
C PRO A 69 11.93 9.58 -13.55
N PRO A 70 10.69 9.67 -13.06
CA PRO A 70 9.55 9.09 -13.75
C PRO A 70 9.40 9.75 -15.12
N THR A 71 9.72 9.01 -16.19
CA THR A 71 9.48 9.44 -17.56
C THR A 71 7.99 9.50 -17.82
N LEU A 72 7.47 10.72 -18.04
CA LEU A 72 6.11 10.99 -18.48
C LEU A 72 6.01 10.96 -20.02
N PHE A 73 6.49 9.88 -20.65
CA PHE A 73 6.36 9.66 -22.09
C PHE A 73 6.02 8.20 -22.38
#